data_AF-Q38EB3-F1
#
_entry.id   AF-Q38EB3-F1
#
_cell.length_a   1.000
_cell.length_b   1.000
_cell.length_c   1.000
_cell.angle_alpha   90.00
_cell.angle_beta   90.00
_cell.angle_gamma   90.00
#
_symmetry.space_group_name_H-M   'P 1'
#
loop_
_entity.id
_entity.type
_entity.pdbx_description
1 polymer ?
#
loop_
_entity_poly.entity_id
_entity_poly.type
_entity_poly.pdbx_seq_one_letter_code
_entity_poly.pdbx_strand_id
1 'polypeptide(L)'
;MVSWFWTTPSASTPMEVHPVLSLEERARRVTADDLARVTPSDVQRVKQRLTKEDLHRAMRIMLEDDRYQEVMMAAPSTSLRKASDGLDSTHRHCFTSLARRNMLAFYNVLPHITESHLKEVYALFEGVSE
;
A
#
# COMPACT_ATOMS: atom_id res chain seq x y z
N MET A 1 12.08 -15.80 -63.72
CA MET A 1 10.90 -16.64 -63.45
C MET A 1 10.72 -16.67 -61.94
N VAL A 2 9.61 -16.11 -61.44
CA VAL A 2 9.46 -15.61 -60.06
C VAL A 2 9.38 -16.77 -59.05
N SER A 3 10.34 -16.87 -58.13
CA SER A 3 10.31 -17.79 -56.99
C SER A 3 9.60 -17.12 -55.81
N TRP A 4 8.42 -17.62 -55.47
CA TRP A 4 7.66 -17.20 -54.31
C TRP A 4 8.15 -17.97 -53.08
N PHE A 5 9.04 -17.36 -52.31
CA PHE A 5 9.29 -17.80 -50.95
C PHE A 5 8.19 -17.22 -50.06
N TRP A 6 7.28 -18.09 -49.64
CA TRP A 6 6.33 -17.81 -48.59
C TRP A 6 7.09 -17.75 -47.26
N THR A 7 7.41 -16.53 -46.84
CA THR A 7 7.82 -16.26 -45.46
C THR A 7 6.56 -16.32 -44.61
N THR A 8 6.42 -17.38 -43.83
CA THR A 8 5.40 -17.48 -42.78
C THR A 8 5.54 -16.30 -41.81
N PRO A 9 4.45 -15.65 -41.41
CA PRO A 9 4.50 -14.63 -40.39
C PRO A 9 4.89 -15.30 -39.07
N SER A 10 6.02 -14.84 -38.51
CA SER A 10 6.46 -15.21 -37.17
C SER A 10 5.29 -15.00 -36.22
N ALA A 11 4.83 -16.09 -35.60
CA ALA A 11 3.80 -16.05 -34.59
C ALA A 11 4.26 -15.08 -33.50
N SER A 12 3.55 -13.96 -33.38
CA SER A 12 3.68 -13.03 -32.27
C SER A 12 3.39 -13.82 -31.01
N THR A 13 4.42 -14.05 -30.20
CA THR A 13 4.28 -14.53 -28.83
C THR A 13 3.18 -13.68 -28.18
N PRO A 14 2.15 -14.29 -27.54
CA PRO A 14 1.22 -13.49 -26.77
C PRO A 14 2.07 -12.78 -25.72
N MET A 15 2.15 -11.45 -25.80
CA MET A 15 2.68 -10.66 -24.69
C MET A 15 1.90 -11.12 -23.47
N GLU A 16 2.59 -11.76 -22.55
CA GLU A 16 2.11 -12.07 -21.22
C GLU A 16 1.56 -10.76 -20.67
N VAL A 17 0.23 -10.64 -20.67
CA VAL A 17 -0.46 -9.50 -20.07
C VAL A 17 -0.27 -9.72 -18.58
N HIS A 18 0.88 -9.28 -18.06
CA HIS A 18 1.12 -9.28 -16.63
C HIS A 18 -0.07 -8.56 -16.00
N PRO A 19 -0.80 -9.21 -15.07
CA PRO A 19 -1.93 -8.56 -14.43
C PRO A 19 -1.41 -7.27 -13.82
N VAL A 20 -2.00 -6.14 -14.21
CA VAL A 20 -1.70 -4.86 -13.58
C VAL A 20 -2.17 -5.01 -12.14
N LEU A 21 -1.23 -5.24 -11.24
CA LEU A 21 -1.49 -5.44 -9.82
C LEU A 21 -2.36 -4.30 -9.31
N SER A 22 -3.37 -4.65 -8.53
CA SER A 22 -4.20 -3.68 -7.83
C SER A 22 -3.35 -2.77 -6.95
N LEU A 23 -3.89 -1.59 -6.59
CA LEU A 23 -3.19 -0.65 -5.71
C LEU A 23 -2.85 -1.33 -4.36
N GLU A 24 -3.75 -2.17 -3.87
CA GLU A 24 -3.62 -2.99 -2.67
C GLU A 24 -2.44 -3.97 -2.78
N GLU A 25 -2.39 -4.77 -3.85
CA GLU A 25 -1.29 -5.72 -4.06
C GLU A 25 0.05 -5.02 -4.24
N ARG A 26 0.06 -3.89 -4.95
CA ARG A 26 1.26 -3.07 -5.12
C ARG A 26 1.72 -2.52 -3.79
N ALA A 27 0.81 -2.01 -2.97
CA ALA A 27 1.13 -1.54 -1.64
C ALA A 27 1.76 -2.68 -0.83
N ARG A 28 1.10 -3.85 -0.72
CA ARG A 28 1.60 -4.97 0.10
C ARG A 28 3.00 -5.49 -0.28
N ARG A 29 3.44 -5.30 -1.52
CA ARG A 29 4.78 -5.71 -1.97
C ARG A 29 5.90 -4.73 -1.60
N VAL A 30 5.58 -3.49 -1.25
CA VAL A 30 6.58 -2.48 -0.89
C VAL A 30 7.23 -2.87 0.42
N THR A 31 8.56 -2.96 0.45
CA THR A 31 9.34 -3.28 1.65
C THR A 31 9.85 -2.01 2.35
N ALA A 32 10.31 -2.12 3.59
CA ALA A 32 11.02 -1.04 4.28
C ALA A 32 12.24 -0.53 3.50
N ASP A 33 12.98 -1.42 2.83
CA ASP A 33 14.14 -1.04 2.00
C ASP A 33 13.75 -0.24 0.76
N ASP A 34 12.57 -0.50 0.20
CA ASP A 34 12.01 0.31 -0.89
C ASP A 34 11.64 1.71 -0.38
N LEU A 35 10.98 1.77 0.79
CA LEU A 35 10.57 3.02 1.43
C LEU A 35 11.78 3.90 1.79
N ALA A 36 12.86 3.29 2.29
CA ALA A 36 14.10 3.98 2.65
C ALA A 36 14.79 4.66 1.46
N ARG A 37 14.53 4.18 0.24
CA ARG A 37 15.12 4.71 -1.00
C ARG A 37 14.25 5.75 -1.71
N VAL A 38 13.03 6.00 -1.23
CA VAL A 38 12.12 6.96 -1.84
C VAL A 38 12.70 8.37 -1.76
N THR A 39 12.82 9.05 -2.90
CA THR A 39 13.26 10.45 -2.97
C THR A 39 12.07 11.42 -3.08
N PRO A 40 12.26 12.71 -2.76
CA PRO A 40 11.23 13.73 -2.99
C PRO A 40 10.79 13.83 -4.46
N SER A 41 11.70 13.51 -5.39
CA SER A 41 11.40 13.53 -6.83
C SER A 41 10.45 12.40 -7.24
N ASP A 42 10.58 11.23 -6.62
CA ASP A 42 9.69 10.09 -6.84
C ASP A 42 8.29 10.41 -6.32
N VAL A 43 8.21 11.01 -5.12
CA VAL A 43 6.95 11.49 -4.54
C VAL A 43 6.26 12.49 -5.47
N GLN A 44 7.00 13.47 -6.00
CA GLN A 44 6.44 14.45 -6.91
C GLN A 44 5.90 13.79 -8.20
N ARG A 45 6.63 12.83 -8.76
CA ARG A 45 6.22 12.09 -9.95
C ARG A 45 4.95 11.27 -9.72
N VAL A 46 4.84 10.64 -8.55
CA VAL A 46 3.66 9.88 -8.15
C VAL A 46 2.44 10.80 -8.00
N LYS A 47 2.61 11.96 -7.35
CA LYS A 47 1.52 12.94 -7.15
C LYS A 47 0.97 13.52 -8.45
N GLN A 48 1.79 13.61 -9.49
CA GLN A 48 1.35 14.04 -10.82
C GLN A 48 0.53 12.99 -11.57
N ARG A 49 0.64 11.71 -11.18
CA ARG A 49 -0.02 10.59 -11.84
C ARG A 49 -1.27 10.11 -11.09
N LEU A 50 -1.31 10.30 -9.77
CA LEU A 50 -2.43 9.86 -8.95
C LEU A 50 -3.64 10.77 -9.12
N THR A 51 -4.81 10.17 -9.28
CA THR A 51 -6.08 10.89 -9.13
C THR A 51 -6.38 11.12 -7.65
N LYS A 52 -7.33 12.02 -7.35
CA LYS A 52 -7.82 12.21 -5.96
C LYS A 52 -8.42 10.93 -5.38
N GLU A 53 -9.10 10.15 -6.21
CA GLU A 53 -9.72 8.88 -5.79
C GLU A 53 -8.67 7.82 -5.45
N ASP A 54 -7.63 7.70 -6.29
CA ASP A 54 -6.50 6.81 -6.00
C ASP A 54 -5.81 7.18 -4.69
N LEU A 55 -5.72 8.48 -4.38
CA LEU A 55 -5.07 8.95 -3.17
C LEU A 55 -5.91 8.62 -1.94
N HIS A 56 -7.22 8.81 -1.99
CA HIS A 56 -8.13 8.37 -0.93
C HIS A 56 -8.06 6.86 -0.71
N ARG A 57 -8.01 6.08 -1.79
CA ARG A 57 -7.88 4.62 -1.72
C ARG A 57 -6.53 4.22 -1.11
N ALA A 58 -5.43 4.86 -1.51
CA ALA A 58 -4.10 4.63 -0.94
C ALA A 58 -4.05 4.97 0.56
N MET A 59 -4.64 6.10 0.97
CA MET A 59 -4.73 6.50 2.38
C MET A 59 -5.50 5.48 3.22
N ARG A 60 -6.59 4.95 2.67
CA ARG A 60 -7.38 3.90 3.31
C ARG A 60 -6.57 2.63 3.48
N ILE A 61 -5.93 2.13 2.42
CA ILE A 61 -5.06 0.93 2.48
C ILE A 61 -3.96 1.12 3.51
N MET A 62 -3.28 2.27 3.52
CA MET A 62 -2.19 2.53 4.45
C MET A 62 -2.63 2.49 5.93
N LEU A 63 -3.86 2.89 6.23
CA LEU A 63 -4.41 2.85 7.60
C LEU A 63 -5.08 1.53 7.96
N GLU A 64 -5.67 0.82 7.00
CA GLU A 64 -6.31 -0.48 7.22
C GLU A 64 -5.29 -1.62 7.33
N ASP A 65 -4.23 -1.60 6.51
CA ASP A 65 -3.14 -2.60 6.53
C ASP A 65 -2.02 -2.21 7.52
N ASP A 66 -2.26 -1.24 8.43
CA ASP A 66 -1.33 -0.73 9.46
C ASP A 66 0.08 -0.34 8.97
N ARG A 67 0.17 0.04 7.69
CA ARG A 67 1.44 0.36 7.03
C ARG A 67 1.96 1.75 7.35
N TYR A 68 1.13 2.58 7.98
CA TYR A 68 1.50 3.94 8.33
C TYR A 68 2.76 3.98 9.20
N GLN A 69 2.86 3.10 10.20
CA GLN A 69 4.04 3.06 11.06
C GLN A 69 5.32 2.70 10.28
N GLU A 70 5.26 1.69 9.42
CA GLU A 70 6.40 1.26 8.61
C GLU A 70 6.90 2.40 7.70
N VAL A 71 5.98 3.11 7.04
CA VAL A 71 6.31 4.26 6.20
C VAL A 71 6.98 5.37 7.01
N MET A 72 6.43 5.69 8.19
CA MET A 72 6.98 6.75 9.04
C MET A 72 8.37 6.40 9.60
N MET A 73 8.66 5.11 9.81
CA MET A 73 9.93 4.64 10.35
C MET A 73 11.01 4.47 9.27
N ALA A 74 10.63 4.00 8.08
CA ALA A 74 11.59 3.67 7.03
C ALA A 74 11.86 4.82 6.05
N ALA A 75 10.84 5.63 5.73
CA ALA A 75 10.98 6.64 4.67
C ALA A 75 11.79 7.86 5.12
N PRO A 76 12.63 8.44 4.24
CA PRO A 76 13.35 9.68 4.56
C PRO A 76 12.40 10.84 4.87
N SER A 77 12.72 11.60 5.92
CA SER A 77 11.90 12.74 6.39
C SER A 77 11.66 13.80 5.31
N THR A 78 12.62 14.00 4.40
CA THR A 78 12.49 14.90 3.25
C THR A 78 11.41 14.44 2.28
N SER A 79 11.30 13.14 2.06
CA SER A 79 10.31 12.53 1.17
C SER A 79 8.92 12.58 1.81
N LEU A 80 8.82 12.32 3.12
CA LEU A 80 7.58 12.49 3.89
C LEU A 80 7.07 13.93 3.85
N ARG A 81 7.95 14.92 4.05
CA ARG A 81 7.59 16.33 3.92
C ARG A 81 7.03 16.64 2.53
N LYS A 82 7.72 16.18 1.49
CA LYS A 82 7.24 16.36 0.11
C LYS A 82 5.91 15.68 -0.16
N ALA A 83 5.65 14.53 0.47
CA ALA A 83 4.37 13.83 0.38
C ALA A 83 3.25 14.67 1.02
N SER A 84 3.52 15.31 2.15
CA SER A 84 2.57 16.17 2.86
C SER A 84 2.24 17.49 2.14
N ASP A 85 3.13 18.00 1.29
CA ASP A 85 2.94 19.26 0.57
C ASP A 85 1.68 19.24 -0.31
N GLY A 86 0.80 20.24 -0.24
CA GLY A 86 -0.36 20.30 -1.15
C GLY A 86 -1.46 19.27 -0.88
N LEU A 87 -1.42 18.57 0.27
CA LEU A 87 -2.64 17.95 0.80
C LEU A 87 -3.64 19.08 1.12
N ASP A 88 -4.84 18.99 0.57
CA ASP A 88 -5.94 19.92 0.88
C ASP A 88 -6.69 19.52 2.16
N SER A 89 -7.71 20.30 2.52
CA SER A 89 -8.55 20.02 3.69
C SER A 89 -9.31 18.69 3.58
N THR A 90 -9.69 18.27 2.38
CA THR A 90 -10.41 17.01 2.14
C THR A 90 -9.52 15.82 2.46
N HIS A 91 -8.27 15.80 1.97
CA HIS A 91 -7.34 14.70 2.27
C HIS A 91 -7.04 14.62 3.77
N ARG A 92 -6.82 15.76 4.43
CA ARG A 92 -6.60 15.82 5.88
C ARG A 92 -7.81 15.32 6.66
N HIS A 93 -9.02 15.70 6.23
CA HIS A 93 -10.25 15.25 6.86
C HIS A 93 -10.44 13.73 6.70
N CYS A 94 -10.20 13.19 5.50
CA CYS A 94 -10.28 11.75 5.24
C CYS A 94 -9.32 10.97 6.15
N PHE A 95 -8.05 11.36 6.18
CA PHE A 95 -7.03 10.73 7.01
C PHE A 95 -7.39 10.79 8.51
N THR A 96 -7.78 11.96 9.00
CA THR A 96 -8.17 12.14 10.41
C THR A 96 -9.40 11.32 10.78
N SER A 97 -10.41 11.27 9.89
CA SER A 97 -11.64 10.50 10.12
C SER A 97 -11.37 8.99 10.17
N LEU A 98 -10.50 8.47 9.29
CA LEU A 98 -10.08 7.07 9.31
C LEU A 98 -9.27 6.75 10.58
N ALA A 99 -8.27 7.57 10.91
CA ALA A 99 -7.47 7.39 12.12
C ALA A 99 -8.35 7.40 13.38
N ARG A 100 -9.32 8.32 13.45
CA ARG A 100 -10.30 8.39 14.56
C ARG A 100 -11.15 7.14 14.65
N ARG A 101 -11.64 6.63 13.51
CA ARG A 101 -12.42 5.38 13.46
C ARG A 101 -11.61 4.20 13.96
N ASN A 102 -10.37 4.05 13.51
CA ASN A 102 -9.48 2.96 13.94
C ASN A 102 -9.18 3.05 15.44
N MET A 103 -8.90 4.25 15.96
CA MET A 103 -8.71 4.46 17.40
C MET A 103 -9.97 4.11 18.21
N LEU A 104 -11.15 4.54 17.77
CA LEU A 104 -12.40 4.19 18.45
C LEU A 104 -12.64 2.68 18.45
N ALA A 105 -12.38 2.00 17.33
CA ALA A 105 -12.48 0.54 17.27
C ALA A 105 -11.52 -0.12 18.27
N PHE A 106 -10.28 0.35 18.34
CA PHE A 106 -9.30 -0.13 19.31
C PHE A 106 -9.77 0.07 20.76
N TYR A 107 -10.22 1.28 21.12
CA TYR A 107 -10.71 1.58 22.46
C TYR A 107 -11.96 0.79 22.84
N ASN A 108 -12.81 0.43 21.87
CA ASN A 108 -13.98 -0.40 22.13
C ASN A 108 -13.62 -1.88 22.33
N VAL A 109 -12.52 -2.36 21.75
CA VAL A 109 -12.04 -3.73 21.95
C VAL A 109 -11.29 -3.88 23.26
N LEU A 110 -10.55 -2.85 23.69
CA LEU A 110 -9.69 -2.89 24.88
C LEU A 110 -10.37 -3.47 26.15
N PRO A 111 -11.61 -3.10 26.53
CA PRO A 111 -12.27 -3.67 27.72
C PRO A 111 -12.56 -5.17 27.61
N HIS A 112 -12.57 -5.72 26.40
CA HIS A 112 -12.83 -7.13 26.12
C HIS A 112 -11.55 -7.95 25.98
N ILE A 113 -10.38 -7.31 25.96
CA ILE A 113 -9.09 -8.00 25.99
C ILE A 113 -8.83 -8.46 27.42
N THR A 114 -9.18 -9.71 27.71
CA THR A 114 -8.84 -10.38 28.97
C THR A 114 -7.48 -11.08 28.86
N GLU A 115 -6.90 -11.50 29.98
CA GLU A 115 -5.70 -12.35 29.94
C GLU A 115 -5.91 -13.65 29.16
N SER A 116 -7.10 -14.26 29.23
CA SER A 116 -7.37 -15.47 28.45
C SER A 116 -7.40 -15.15 26.95
N HIS A 117 -7.99 -14.02 26.56
CA HIS A 117 -7.99 -13.56 25.17
C HIS A 117 -6.57 -13.34 24.67
N LEU A 118 -5.71 -12.71 25.48
CA LEU A 118 -4.30 -12.54 25.12
C LEU A 118 -3.60 -13.89 24.97
N LYS A 119 -3.81 -14.85 25.89
CA LYS A 119 -3.23 -16.19 25.77
C LYS A 119 -3.68 -16.92 24.50
N GLU A 120 -4.97 -16.84 24.15
CA GLU A 120 -5.49 -17.42 22.91
C GLU A 120 -4.85 -16.77 21.68
N VAL A 121 -4.73 -15.44 21.68
CA VAL A 121 -4.06 -14.70 20.59
C VAL A 121 -2.58 -15.08 20.49
N TYR A 122 -1.86 -15.16 21.61
CA TYR A 122 -0.47 -15.60 21.62
C TYR A 122 -0.32 -17.05 21.12
N ALA A 123 -1.19 -17.96 21.53
CA ALA A 123 -1.19 -19.35 21.07
C ALA A 123 -1.40 -19.46 19.54
N LEU A 124 -2.25 -18.59 18.97
CA LEU A 124 -2.45 -18.51 17.52
C LEU A 124 -1.18 -18.06 16.77
N PHE A 125 -0.38 -17.17 17.35
CA PHE A 125 0.87 -16.70 16.74
C PHE A 125 2.08 -17.59 17.01
N GLU A 126 2.12 -18.31 18.14
CA GLU A 126 3.19 -19.25 18.47
C GLU A 126 2.96 -20.65 17.87
N GLY A 127 1.79 -20.91 17.26
CA GLY A 127 1.51 -22.19 16.60
C GLY A 127 1.36 -23.36 17.57
N VAL A 128 1.18 -23.09 18.87
CA VAL A 128 0.96 -24.12 19.88
C VAL A 128 -0.50 -24.04 20.31
N SER A 129 -1.38 -24.70 19.55
CA SER A 129 -2.58 -25.26 20.16
C SER A 129 -2.13 -26.51 20.92
N GLU A 130 -2.27 -26.50 22.25
CA GLU A 130 -2.23 -27.72 23.06
C GLU A 130 -3.27 -28.75 22.59
#